data_AF-Q2GHP6-F1
#
_entry.id   AF-Q2GHP6-F1
#
_cell.length_a   1.000
_cell.length_b   1.000
_cell.length_c   1.000
_cell.angle_alpha   90.00
_cell.angle_beta   90.00
_cell.angle_gamma   90.00
#
_symmetry.space_group_name_H-M   'P 1'
#
loop_
_entity.id
_entity.type
_entity.pdbx_description
1 polymer ?
#
loop_
_entity_poly.entity_id
_entity_poly.type
_entity_poly.pdbx_seq_one_letter_code
_entity_poly.pdbx_strand_id
1 'polypeptide(L)' 'MSINDEYNFEAAIEQLEYIVKELESDEVTLARSVELYSLGKELYEYCNKIIEDIELKIEIKE' A
#
# COMPACT_ATOMS: atom_id res chain seq x y z
N MET A 1 -20.26 -1.78 -0.29
CA MET A 1 -18.91 -1.85 0.30
C MET A 1 -18.91 -3.09 1.16
N SER A 2 -18.08 -4.09 0.83
CA SER A 2 -17.96 -5.29 1.66
C SER A 2 -16.95 -5.00 2.76
N ILE A 3 -17.26 -5.39 3.99
CA ILE A 3 -16.43 -5.17 5.20
C ILE A 3 -14.98 -5.67 5.01
N ASN A 4 -14.74 -6.57 4.06
CA ASN A 4 -13.40 -7.10 3.74
C ASN A 4 -12.47 -6.10 3.04
N ASP A 5 -12.98 -5.10 2.29
CA ASP A 5 -12.12 -4.23 1.49
C ASP A 5 -11.42 -3.16 2.35
N GLU A 6 -12.09 -2.64 3.38
CA GLU A 6 -11.50 -1.70 4.35
C GLU A 6 -10.38 -2.36 5.16
N TYR A 7 -10.62 -3.57 5.68
CA TYR A 7 -9.61 -4.34 6.39
C TYR A 7 -8.39 -4.65 5.53
N ASN A 8 -8.59 -4.91 4.23
CA ASN A 8 -7.47 -5.17 3.31
C ASN A 8 -6.70 -3.90 2.94
N PHE A 9 -7.37 -2.74 2.87
CA PHE A 9 -6.70 -1.46 2.60
C PHE A 9 -5.89 -1.00 3.81
N GLU A 10 -6.48 -0.99 5.01
CA GLU A 10 -5.78 -0.61 6.25
C GLU A 10 -4.57 -1.52 6.50
N ALA A 11 -4.72 -2.84 6.31
CA ALA A 11 -3.61 -3.77 6.43
C ALA A 11 -2.51 -3.53 5.39
N ALA A 12 -2.86 -3.19 4.14
CA ALA A 12 -1.89 -2.87 3.10
C ALA A 12 -1.11 -1.58 3.43
N ILE A 13 -1.78 -0.57 3.99
CA ILE A 13 -1.14 0.66 4.46
C ILE A 13 -0.20 0.37 5.64
N GLU A 14 -0.63 -0.40 6.64
CA GLU A 14 0.21 -0.77 7.78
C GLU A 14 1.49 -1.52 7.33
N GLN A 15 1.35 -2.43 6.35
CA GLN A 15 2.50 -3.10 5.75
C GLN A 15 3.42 -2.14 4.99
N LEU A 16 2.87 -1.15 4.29
CA LEU A 16 3.65 -0.14 3.60
C LEU A 16 4.44 0.73 4.57
N GLU A 17 3.82 1.15 5.69
CA GLU A 17 4.49 1.89 6.77
C GLU A 17 5.64 1.07 7.39
N TYR A 18 5.42 -0.22 7.62
CA TYR A 18 6.46 -1.13 8.10
C TYR A 18 7.64 -1.21 7.11
N ILE A 19 7.35 -1.36 5.81
CA ILE A 19 8.38 -1.41 4.76
C ILE A 19 9.19 -0.12 4.73
N VAL A 20 8.54 1.05 4.80
CA VAL A 20 9.21 2.36 4.82
C VAL A 20 10.15 2.44 6.02
N LYS A 21 9.66 2.06 7.21
CA LYS A 21 10.47 2.06 8.43
C LYS A 21 11.70 1.15 8.33
N GLU A 22 11.56 -0.03 7.72
CA GLU A 22 12.69 -0.94 7.50
C GLU A 22 13.68 -0.38 6.46
N LEU A 23 13.20 0.30 5.43
CA LEU A 23 14.05 0.97 4.43
C LEU A 23 14.81 2.19 4.99
N GLU A 24 14.24 2.86 5.99
CA GLU A 24 14.89 3.96 6.71
C GLU A 24 15.91 3.49 7.76
N SER A 25 15.92 2.20 8.08
CA SER A 25 16.88 1.63 9.04
C SER A 25 18.29 1.54 8.45
N ASP A 26 19.29 2.01 9.19
CA ASP A 26 20.71 1.93 8.80
C ASP A 26 21.24 0.49 8.69
N GLU A 27 20.50 -0.50 9.18
CA GLU A 27 20.89 -1.92 9.15
C GLU A 27 20.38 -2.69 7.92
N VAL A 28 19.63 -2.04 7.03
CA VAL A 28 19.08 -2.71 5.84
C VAL A 28 20.17 -2.97 4.80
N THR A 29 20.32 -4.23 4.40
CA THR A 29 21.27 -4.59 3.33
C THR A 29 20.72 -4.21 1.96
N LEU A 30 21.58 -3.90 0.99
CA LEU A 30 21.17 -3.53 -0.38
C LEU A 30 20.20 -4.56 -1.01
N ALA A 31 20.49 -5.86 -0.86
CA ALA A 31 19.62 -6.91 -1.37
C ALA A 31 18.23 -6.84 -0.74
N ARG A 32 18.17 -6.63 0.58
CA ARG A 32 16.92 -6.48 1.30
C ARG A 32 16.19 -5.19 0.94
N SER A 33 16.90 -4.09 0.69
CA SER A 33 16.30 -2.82 0.25
C SER A 33 15.59 -2.97 -1.09
N VAL A 34 16.16 -3.75 -2.03
CA VAL A 34 15.54 -4.01 -3.34
C VAL A 34 14.27 -4.85 -3.19
N GLU A 35 14.29 -5.88 -2.34
CA GLU A 35 13.10 -6.69 -2.02
C GLU A 35 11.98 -5.85 -1.40
N LEU A 36 12.32 -5.08 -0.36
CA LEU A 36 11.39 -4.20 0.35
C LEU A 36 10.80 -3.14 -0.59
N TYR A 37 11.61 -2.55 -1.47
CA TYR A 37 11.13 -1.60 -2.47
C TYR A 37 10.13 -2.23 -3.45
N SER A 38 10.43 -3.43 -3.96
CA SER A 38 9.51 -4.14 -4.87
C SER A 38 8.17 -4.41 -4.19
N LEU A 39 8.20 -4.93 -2.96
CA LEU A 39 7.00 -5.21 -2.18
C LEU A 39 6.21 -3.92 -1.87
N GLY A 40 6.91 -2.86 -1.49
CA GLY A 40 6.31 -1.55 -1.22
C GLY A 40 5.64 -0.95 -2.46
N LYS A 41 6.25 -1.12 -3.64
CA LYS A 41 5.67 -0.66 -4.91
C LYS A 41 4.37 -1.40 -5.24
N GLU A 42 4.33 -2.71 -5.05
CA GLU A 42 3.12 -3.51 -5.27
C GLU A 42 1.98 -3.10 -4.32
N LEU A 43 2.29 -2.89 -3.04
CA LEU A 43 1.32 -2.41 -2.05
C LEU A 43 0.83 -1.00 -2.36
N TYR A 44 1.72 -0.11 -2.78
CA TYR A 44 1.37 1.25 -3.21
C TYR A 44 0.40 1.25 -4.41
N GLU A 45 0.68 0.43 -5.43
CA GLU A 45 -0.20 0.28 -6.60
C GLU A 45 -1.58 -0.28 -6.20
N TYR A 46 -1.62 -1.25 -5.29
CA TYR A 46 -2.86 -1.80 -4.75
C TYR A 46 -3.69 -0.72 -4.02
N CYS A 47 -3.07 0.05 -3.13
CA CYS A 47 -3.76 1.10 -2.39
C CYS A 47 -4.29 2.21 -3.32
N ASN A 48 -3.49 2.66 -4.28
CA ASN A 48 -3.94 3.64 -5.27
C ASN A 48 -5.14 3.17 -6.06
N LYS A 49 -5.14 1.90 -6.49
CA LYS A 49 -6.27 1.33 -7.24
C LYS A 49 -7.57 1.36 -6.44
N ILE A 50 -7.50 1.07 -5.13
CA ILE A 50 -8.68 1.15 -4.26
C ILE A 50 -9.19 2.59 -4.16
N ILE A 51 -8.29 3.56 -4.02
CA ILE A 51 -8.64 4.98 -3.96
C ILE A 51 -9.30 5.41 -5.28
N GLU A 52 -8.70 5.11 -6.42
CA GLU A 52 -9.26 5.41 -7.75
C GLU A 52 -10.64 4.77 -7.94
N ASP A 53 -10.82 3.51 -7.54
CA ASP A 53 -12.11 2.81 -7.61
C ASP A 53 -13.19 3.44 -6.71
N ILE A 54 -12.79 4.09 -5.61
CA ILE A 54 -13.70 4.82 -4.73
C ILE A 54 -14.04 6.18 -5.34
N GLU A 55 -13.05 6.92 -5.85
CA GLU A 55 -13.24 8.23 -6.48
C GLU A 55 -14.15 8.14 -7.71
N LEU A 56 -13.93 7.17 -8.59
CA LEU A 56 -14.79 6.91 -9.75
C LEU A 56 -16.25 6.62 -9.37
N LYS A 57 -16.50 5.95 -8.24
CA LYS A 57 -17.87 5.68 -7.75
C LYS A 57 -18.54 6.94 -7.20
N ILE A 58 -17.77 7.90 -6.72
CA ILE A 58 -18.28 9.20 -6.23
C ILE A 58 -18.63 10.09 -7.44
N GLU A 59 -17.77 10.16 -8.46
CA GLU A 59 -18.03 10.96 -9.67
C GLU A 59 -19.30 10.53 -10.43
N ILE A 60 -19.65 9.24 -10.44
CA ILE A 60 -20.89 8.76 -11.11
C ILE A 60 -22.17 9.19 -10.34
N LYS A 61 -22.04 9.68 -9.10
CA LYS A 61 -23.16 10.00 -8.22
C LYS A 61 -23.52 11.50 -8.13
N GLU A 62 -22.77 12.38 -8.80
CA GLU A 62 -23.12 13.81 -8.94
C GLU A 62 -23.95 14.11 -10.20
#